data_AF-A0A958GMU4-F1
#
_entry.id   AF-A0A958GMU4-F1
#
_cell.length_a   1.000
_cell.length_b   1.000
_cell.length_c   1.000
_cell.angle_alpha   90.00
_cell.angle_beta   90.00
_cell.angle_gamma   90.00
#
_symmetry.space_group_name_H-M   'P 1'
#
loop_
_entity.id
_entity.type
_entity.pdbx_description
1 polymer ?
#
loop_
_entity_poly.entity_id
_entity_poly.type
_entity_poly.pdbx_seq_one_letter_code
_entity_poly.pdbx_strand_id
1 'polypeptide(L)'
;MSTNRALSLHTALFLAVAPFLIGAAAISAYLTYKGTYAAILDGFDNKLSAAAATRAVFLKGSDHETLMQMGSDEGEQVPGVAEESPLYQLYSIPMQRILNESGLTYHYTFVLRDATRIAYGIDATTGEDHSFLGTEEDNPTEESERLARAAATGSISISPIQQFDNWGKLKIANAPIRTEDGRVTGLVGADVNISVIDKKTRVAFLQVLGAGIVSLLFAALMTWYLARRIAVPLERLKASALRIGGGQFGETIEAIKQPELSALADALETLGQTLRTAPARVSADAHEVAGEVESHTSASDDFLAEYAEHPSSESLLLLRQNPLFRILTDAELAVVAQASRLVDYKPGALIASRGISPSFALLVESGSVEGDMEYVRDGIIGIDAVLSEEPLANDLVASSEGARCLLIQKEHLFTIVHECPSMLTGLIESHLAEAR
;
A
#
# COMPACT_ATOMS: atom_id res chain seq x y z
N MET A 1 33.53 -8.39 3.89
CA MET A 1 32.91 -9.25 2.87
C MET A 1 31.40 -9.27 3.11
N SER A 2 30.66 -8.31 2.58
CA SER A 2 29.20 -8.41 2.45
C SER A 2 28.89 -8.58 0.97
N THR A 3 28.48 -9.79 0.59
CA THR A 3 28.05 -10.11 -0.76
C THR A 3 26.64 -9.55 -0.95
N ASN A 4 26.54 -8.31 -1.45
CA ASN A 4 25.30 -7.79 -2.02
C ASN A 4 24.99 -8.58 -3.30
N ARG A 5 24.31 -9.73 -3.15
CA ARG A 5 23.69 -10.40 -4.29
C ARG A 5 22.54 -9.51 -4.77
N ALA A 6 22.72 -8.88 -5.93
CA ALA A 6 21.66 -8.18 -6.61
C ALA A 6 20.48 -9.15 -6.80
N LEU A 7 19.35 -8.87 -6.15
CA LEU A 7 18.13 -9.66 -6.31
C LEU A 7 17.66 -9.57 -7.76
N SER A 8 17.23 -10.70 -8.34
CA SER A 8 16.56 -10.67 -9.65
C SER A 8 15.32 -9.78 -9.58
N LEU A 9 14.96 -9.13 -10.70
CA LEU A 9 13.83 -8.21 -10.77
C LEU A 9 12.54 -8.87 -10.27
N HIS A 10 12.37 -10.18 -10.57
CA HIS A 10 11.28 -11.00 -10.07
C HIS A 10 11.20 -11.05 -8.54
N THR A 11 12.34 -11.20 -7.86
CA THR A 11 12.36 -11.31 -6.40
C THR A 11 12.10 -9.95 -5.75
N ALA A 12 12.63 -8.87 -6.33
CA ALA A 12 12.37 -7.52 -5.85
C ALA A 12 10.89 -7.12 -6.01
N LEU A 13 10.29 -7.43 -7.17
CA LEU A 13 8.87 -7.17 -7.43
C LEU A 13 7.96 -7.98 -6.49
N PHE A 14 8.29 -9.25 -6.27
CA PHE A 14 7.57 -10.11 -5.33
C PHE A 14 7.65 -9.57 -3.90
N LEU A 15 8.84 -9.17 -3.44
CA LEU A 15 9.03 -8.60 -2.11
C LEU A 15 8.34 -7.25 -1.92
N ALA A 16 8.15 -6.47 -2.99
CA ALA A 16 7.43 -5.20 -2.92
C ALA A 16 5.90 -5.39 -2.89
N VAL A 17 5.37 -6.31 -3.69
CA VAL A 17 3.92 -6.47 -3.89
C VAL A 17 3.29 -7.45 -2.90
N ALA A 18 3.99 -8.51 -2.53
CA ALA A 18 3.45 -9.53 -1.63
C ALA A 18 3.04 -9.00 -0.24
N PRO A 19 3.82 -8.12 0.44
CA PRO A 19 3.43 -7.59 1.74
C PRO A 19 2.17 -6.74 1.66
N PHE A 20 2.02 -5.94 0.60
CA PHE A 20 0.82 -5.13 0.38
C PHE A 20 -0.41 -6.02 0.17
N LEU A 21 -0.28 -7.09 -0.61
CA LEU A 21 -1.38 -8.04 -0.84
C LEU A 21 -1.74 -8.83 0.42
N ILE A 22 -0.75 -9.27 1.20
CA ILE A 22 -0.98 -9.94 2.49
C ILE A 22 -1.66 -8.97 3.47
N GLY A 23 -1.20 -7.71 3.53
CA GLY A 23 -1.79 -6.67 4.36
C GLY A 23 -3.24 -6.38 3.98
N ALA A 24 -3.52 -6.20 2.68
CA ALA A 24 -4.87 -5.99 2.18
C ALA A 24 -5.80 -7.18 2.47
N ALA A 25 -5.31 -8.41 2.30
CA ALA A 25 -6.06 -9.63 2.65
C ALA A 25 -6.34 -9.73 4.15
N ALA A 26 -5.36 -9.42 5.01
CA ALA A 26 -5.52 -9.44 6.45
C ALA A 26 -6.52 -8.37 6.94
N ILE A 27 -6.44 -7.15 6.39
CA ILE A 27 -7.38 -6.07 6.69
C ILE A 27 -8.79 -6.47 6.24
N SER A 28 -8.95 -6.97 5.02
CA SER A 28 -10.24 -7.42 4.50
C SER A 28 -10.84 -8.55 5.36
N ALA A 29 -10.03 -9.55 5.72
CA ALA A 29 -10.45 -10.63 6.60
C ALA A 29 -10.89 -10.12 7.97
N TYR A 30 -10.13 -9.20 8.57
CA TYR A 30 -10.46 -8.58 9.84
C TYR A 30 -11.78 -7.79 9.78
N LEU A 31 -11.95 -6.93 8.77
CA LEU A 31 -13.16 -6.14 8.59
C LEU A 31 -14.40 -7.03 8.36
N THR A 32 -14.24 -8.08 7.55
CA THR A 32 -15.32 -9.06 7.27
C THR A 32 -15.69 -9.83 8.53
N TYR A 33 -14.71 -10.33 9.28
CA TYR A 33 -14.94 -11.02 10.55
C TYR A 33 -15.66 -10.11 11.54
N LYS A 34 -15.16 -8.89 11.74
CA LYS A 34 -15.75 -7.91 12.66
C LYS A 34 -17.19 -7.56 12.26
N GLY A 35 -17.43 -7.30 10.97
CA GLY A 35 -18.76 -6.98 10.46
C GLY A 35 -19.74 -8.15 10.59
N THR A 36 -19.30 -9.37 10.28
CA THR A 36 -20.15 -10.56 10.38
C THR A 36 -20.46 -10.89 11.84
N TYR A 37 -19.48 -10.78 12.74
CA TYR A 37 -19.68 -10.99 14.17
C TYR A 37 -20.67 -9.99 14.77
N ALA A 38 -20.51 -8.69 14.45
CA ALA A 38 -21.44 -7.65 14.87
C ALA A 38 -22.85 -7.90 14.33
N ALA A 39 -23.00 -8.21 13.04
CA ALA A 39 -24.29 -8.51 12.43
C ALA A 39 -24.97 -9.75 13.04
N ILE A 40 -24.19 -10.77 13.40
CA ILE A 40 -24.71 -11.96 14.11
C ILE A 40 -25.23 -11.55 15.49
N LEU A 41 -24.46 -10.78 16.26
CA LEU A 41 -24.88 -10.30 17.58
C LEU A 41 -26.15 -9.45 17.46
N ASP A 42 -26.17 -8.41 16.63
CA ASP A 42 -27.34 -7.56 16.43
C ASP A 42 -28.58 -8.36 15.98
N GLY A 43 -28.39 -9.39 15.15
CA GLY A 43 -29.45 -10.30 14.76
C GLY A 43 -30.02 -11.11 15.92
N PHE A 44 -29.17 -11.54 16.87
CA PHE A 44 -29.62 -12.19 18.10
C PHE A 44 -30.28 -11.20 19.06
N ASP A 45 -29.74 -9.98 19.27
CA ASP A 45 -30.33 -8.96 20.14
C ASP A 45 -31.77 -8.64 19.74
N ASN A 46 -32.01 -8.48 18.44
CA ASN A 46 -33.35 -8.27 17.90
C ASN A 46 -34.28 -9.47 18.13
N LYS A 47 -33.78 -10.70 17.91
CA LYS A 47 -34.57 -11.93 18.12
C LYS A 47 -34.92 -12.14 19.59
N LEU A 48 -33.96 -12.00 20.49
CA LEU A 48 -34.14 -12.14 21.93
C LEU A 48 -35.18 -11.13 22.42
N SER A 49 -35.02 -9.87 22.04
CA SER A 49 -35.95 -8.80 22.42
C SER A 49 -37.35 -9.03 21.87
N ALA A 50 -37.47 -9.43 20.60
CA ALA A 50 -38.76 -9.71 19.99
C ALA A 50 -39.47 -10.89 20.66
N ALA A 51 -38.75 -11.98 20.97
CA ALA A 51 -39.31 -13.14 21.63
C ALA A 51 -39.80 -12.80 23.05
N ALA A 52 -38.95 -12.15 23.85
CA ALA A 52 -39.31 -11.73 25.21
C ALA A 52 -40.48 -10.74 25.20
N ALA A 53 -40.44 -9.71 24.34
CA ALA A 53 -41.48 -8.69 24.25
C ALA A 53 -42.83 -9.24 23.77
N THR A 54 -42.82 -10.07 22.73
CA THR A 54 -44.04 -10.70 22.20
C THR A 54 -44.73 -11.46 23.33
N ARG A 55 -43.96 -12.23 24.10
CA ARG A 55 -44.56 -13.05 25.15
C ARG A 55 -45.03 -12.23 26.34
N ALA A 56 -44.27 -11.21 26.74
CA ALA A 56 -44.67 -10.29 27.79
C ALA A 56 -46.01 -9.58 27.51
N VAL A 57 -46.36 -9.38 26.23
CA VAL A 57 -47.64 -8.78 25.81
C VAL A 57 -48.81 -9.77 25.86
N PHE A 58 -48.57 -11.05 25.51
CA PHE A 58 -49.65 -12.05 25.42
C PHE A 58 -49.85 -12.87 26.71
N LEU A 59 -48.97 -12.73 27.70
CA LEU A 59 -49.12 -13.35 29.01
C LEU A 59 -49.82 -12.35 29.95
N LYS A 60 -50.98 -12.74 30.50
CA LYS A 60 -51.66 -11.93 31.50
C LYS A 60 -50.88 -11.96 32.82
N GLY A 61 -50.56 -10.78 33.36
CA GLY A 61 -49.83 -10.68 34.62
C GLY A 61 -50.55 -11.35 35.81
N SER A 62 -51.89 -11.29 35.86
CA SER A 62 -52.69 -11.95 36.90
C SER A 62 -52.56 -13.49 36.88
N ASP A 63 -52.50 -14.06 35.67
CA ASP A 63 -52.38 -15.50 35.49
C ASP A 63 -50.95 -15.93 35.84
N HIS A 64 -49.95 -15.12 35.50
CA HIS A 64 -48.57 -15.34 35.91
C HIS A 64 -48.42 -15.35 37.44
N GLU A 65 -49.04 -14.41 38.15
CA GLU A 65 -49.04 -14.41 39.61
C GLU A 65 -49.70 -15.67 40.20
N THR A 66 -50.81 -16.10 39.60
CA THR A 66 -51.52 -17.32 40.01
C THR A 66 -50.63 -18.54 39.84
N LEU A 67 -49.92 -18.66 38.71
CA LEU A 67 -48.96 -19.75 38.48
C LEU A 67 -47.79 -19.68 39.46
N MET A 68 -47.25 -18.49 39.74
CA MET A 68 -46.16 -18.35 40.71
C MET A 68 -46.59 -18.72 42.13
N GLN A 69 -47.86 -18.50 42.51
CA GLN A 69 -48.42 -18.96 43.79
C GLN A 69 -48.55 -20.48 43.82
N MET A 70 -49.06 -21.10 42.75
CA MET A 70 -49.14 -22.56 42.62
C MET A 70 -47.77 -23.22 42.79
N GLY A 71 -46.73 -22.67 42.16
CA GLY A 71 -45.36 -23.17 42.31
C GLY A 71 -44.77 -23.02 43.71
N SER A 72 -45.11 -21.94 44.40
CA SER A 72 -44.70 -21.74 45.80
C SER A 72 -45.37 -22.73 46.76
N ASP A 73 -46.63 -23.08 46.51
CA ASP A 73 -47.37 -24.07 47.30
C ASP A 73 -46.88 -25.51 47.01
N GLU A 74 -46.33 -25.76 45.80
CA GLU A 74 -45.74 -27.05 45.40
C GLU A 74 -44.35 -27.32 45.97
N GLY A 75 -43.65 -26.33 46.52
CA GLY A 75 -42.33 -26.54 47.16
C GLY A 75 -42.31 -27.59 48.27
N GLU A 76 -43.47 -28.07 48.71
CA GLU A 76 -43.67 -29.16 49.67
C GLU A 76 -44.13 -30.51 49.03
N GLN A 77 -44.37 -30.61 47.72
CA GLN A 77 -44.88 -31.80 47.00
C GLN A 77 -44.08 -32.17 45.72
N VAL A 78 -44.54 -33.19 44.98
CA VAL A 78 -43.88 -33.77 43.78
C VAL A 78 -43.76 -32.72 42.67
N PRO A 79 -42.55 -32.47 42.10
CA PRO A 79 -42.36 -31.50 41.03
C PRO A 79 -43.18 -31.78 39.77
N GLY A 80 -43.77 -30.74 39.18
CA GLY A 80 -44.36 -30.76 37.84
C GLY A 80 -45.87 -30.99 37.77
N VAL A 81 -46.58 -31.17 38.90
CA VAL A 81 -48.03 -31.39 38.90
C VAL A 81 -48.79 -30.11 38.47
N ALA A 82 -48.36 -28.93 38.90
CA ALA A 82 -48.94 -27.64 38.53
C ALA A 82 -48.74 -27.31 37.04
N GLU A 83 -47.74 -27.92 36.41
CA GLU A 83 -47.45 -27.76 34.99
C GLU A 83 -48.42 -28.54 34.09
N GLU A 84 -49.10 -29.55 34.65
CA GLU A 84 -50.23 -30.23 34.00
C GLU A 84 -51.50 -29.36 33.98
N SER A 85 -51.52 -28.25 34.73
CA SER A 85 -52.70 -27.38 34.78
C SER A 85 -53.02 -26.78 33.40
N PRO A 86 -54.32 -26.65 33.06
CA PRO A 86 -54.72 -25.98 31.82
C PRO A 86 -54.18 -24.55 31.69
N LEU A 87 -53.98 -23.86 32.82
CA LEU A 87 -53.45 -22.51 32.86
C LEU A 87 -51.96 -22.47 32.48
N TYR A 88 -51.15 -23.41 32.95
CA TYR A 88 -49.74 -23.49 32.56
C TYR A 88 -49.62 -23.84 31.07
N GLN A 89 -50.36 -24.84 30.59
CA GLN A 89 -50.34 -25.30 29.20
C GLN A 89 -50.84 -24.26 28.19
N LEU A 90 -51.80 -23.41 28.58
CA LEU A 90 -52.25 -22.26 27.78
C LEU A 90 -51.09 -21.38 27.34
N TYR A 91 -50.02 -21.36 28.13
CA TYR A 91 -48.90 -20.45 28.02
C TYR A 91 -47.58 -21.13 27.62
N SER A 92 -47.30 -22.34 28.12
CA SER A 92 -46.09 -23.08 27.79
C SER A 92 -46.08 -23.58 26.34
N ILE A 93 -47.22 -24.07 25.82
CA ILE A 93 -47.31 -24.63 24.45
C ILE A 93 -46.98 -23.57 23.37
N PRO A 94 -47.54 -22.34 23.39
CA PRO A 94 -47.13 -21.31 22.45
C PRO A 94 -45.66 -20.90 22.61
N MET A 95 -45.14 -20.85 23.84
CA MET A 95 -43.73 -20.52 24.10
C MET A 95 -42.79 -21.57 23.53
N GLN A 96 -43.12 -22.86 23.66
CA GLN A 96 -42.38 -23.98 23.06
C GLN A 96 -42.30 -23.84 21.53
N ARG A 97 -43.39 -23.44 20.87
CA ARG A 97 -43.37 -23.19 19.42
C ARG A 97 -42.42 -22.05 19.06
N ILE A 98 -42.48 -20.94 19.81
CA ILE A 98 -41.57 -19.81 19.61
C ILE A 98 -40.12 -20.25 19.81
N LEU A 99 -39.82 -20.99 20.88
CA LEU A 99 -38.48 -21.51 21.17
C LEU A 99 -37.95 -22.36 19.98
N ASN A 100 -38.75 -23.33 19.53
CA ASN A 100 -38.39 -24.24 18.45
C ASN A 100 -38.20 -23.55 17.09
N GLU A 101 -38.95 -22.49 16.79
CA GLU A 101 -38.90 -21.78 15.51
C GLU A 101 -37.89 -20.61 15.49
N SER A 102 -37.54 -20.04 16.65
CA SER A 102 -36.71 -18.83 16.73
C SER A 102 -35.20 -19.11 16.72
N GLY A 103 -34.79 -20.32 17.11
CA GLY A 103 -33.40 -20.71 17.31
C GLY A 103 -32.80 -20.15 18.61
N LEU A 104 -33.65 -19.84 19.59
CA LEU A 104 -33.28 -19.53 20.97
C LEU A 104 -32.90 -20.80 21.72
N THR A 105 -32.12 -20.66 22.80
CA THR A 105 -31.75 -21.77 23.67
C THR A 105 -32.78 -21.94 24.78
N TYR A 106 -33.19 -20.85 25.43
CA TYR A 106 -34.19 -20.87 26.50
C TYR A 106 -35.23 -19.77 26.29
N HIS A 107 -36.46 -20.03 26.74
CA HIS A 107 -37.53 -19.05 26.76
C HIS A 107 -38.42 -19.37 27.96
N TYR A 108 -38.39 -18.51 28.96
CA TYR A 108 -39.01 -18.78 30.25
C TYR A 108 -39.58 -17.49 30.85
N THR A 109 -40.25 -17.65 31.98
CA THR A 109 -40.66 -16.53 32.83
C THR A 109 -40.11 -16.72 34.21
N PHE A 110 -39.93 -15.64 34.96
CA PHE A 110 -39.46 -15.70 36.33
C PHE A 110 -39.88 -14.45 37.10
N VAL A 111 -39.75 -14.53 38.43
CA VAL A 111 -39.91 -13.39 39.33
C VAL A 111 -38.64 -13.19 40.15
N LEU A 112 -38.37 -11.94 40.50
CA LEU A 112 -37.31 -11.61 41.46
C LEU A 112 -37.84 -11.90 42.87
N ARG A 113 -37.20 -12.81 43.61
CA ARG A 113 -37.52 -13.07 45.02
C ARG A 113 -36.81 -12.09 45.93
N ASP A 114 -35.54 -11.85 45.64
CA ASP A 114 -34.70 -10.86 46.30
C ASP A 114 -33.63 -10.33 45.32
N ALA A 115 -32.59 -9.68 45.84
CA ALA A 115 -31.53 -9.08 45.03
C ALA A 115 -30.58 -10.12 44.39
N THR A 116 -30.65 -11.38 44.78
CA THR A 116 -29.72 -12.43 44.32
C THR A 116 -30.42 -13.69 43.85
N ARG A 117 -31.74 -13.83 44.05
CA ARG A 117 -32.50 -15.03 43.68
C ARG A 117 -33.68 -14.73 42.77
N ILE A 118 -33.85 -15.61 41.80
CA ILE A 118 -35.01 -15.68 40.92
C ILE A 118 -35.81 -16.95 41.23
N ALA A 119 -37.11 -16.93 40.92
CA ALA A 119 -37.93 -18.13 40.88
C ALA A 119 -38.55 -18.28 39.49
N TYR A 120 -38.37 -19.45 38.88
CA TYR A 120 -38.90 -19.76 37.56
C TYR A 120 -40.43 -19.90 37.59
N GLY A 121 -41.05 -19.46 36.50
CA GLY A 121 -42.48 -19.55 36.23
C GLY A 121 -42.75 -20.63 35.18
N ILE A 122 -43.26 -20.20 34.03
CA ILE A 122 -43.40 -21.03 32.83
C ILE A 122 -42.04 -21.19 32.15
N ASP A 123 -41.65 -22.43 31.85
CA ASP A 123 -40.49 -22.77 31.03
C ASP A 123 -40.94 -23.45 29.73
N ALA A 124 -40.35 -23.03 28.60
CA ALA A 124 -40.63 -23.57 27.28
C ALA A 124 -39.69 -24.71 26.87
N THR A 125 -38.66 -25.01 27.65
CA THR A 125 -37.77 -26.15 27.39
C THR A 125 -38.44 -27.46 27.77
N THR A 126 -37.85 -28.59 27.35
CA THR A 126 -38.28 -29.93 27.76
C THR A 126 -37.04 -30.79 27.99
N GLY A 127 -37.10 -31.71 28.96
CA GLY A 127 -35.98 -32.62 29.25
C GLY A 127 -35.09 -32.09 30.37
N GLU A 128 -33.77 -32.31 30.26
CA GLU A 128 -32.81 -31.99 31.32
C GLU A 128 -32.65 -30.49 31.59
N ASP A 129 -32.86 -29.65 30.58
CA ASP A 129 -32.76 -28.19 30.70
C ASP A 129 -34.05 -27.53 31.23
N HIS A 130 -35.05 -28.32 31.63
CA HIS A 130 -36.35 -27.83 32.09
C HIS A 130 -36.33 -27.46 33.57
N SER A 131 -36.64 -26.20 33.85
CA SER A 131 -36.81 -25.68 35.20
C SER A 131 -38.27 -25.72 35.60
N PHE A 132 -38.59 -26.56 36.59
CA PHE A 132 -39.95 -26.68 37.10
C PHE A 132 -40.46 -25.36 37.71
N LEU A 133 -41.74 -25.11 37.55
CA LEU A 133 -42.46 -23.99 38.17
C LEU A 133 -42.11 -23.85 39.66
N GLY A 134 -41.66 -22.65 40.06
CA GLY A 134 -41.30 -22.32 41.44
C GLY A 134 -39.84 -22.62 41.82
N THR A 135 -39.06 -23.29 40.96
CA THR A 135 -37.64 -23.56 41.19
C THR A 135 -36.88 -22.25 41.41
N GLU A 136 -36.16 -22.15 42.53
CA GLU A 136 -35.32 -20.99 42.83
C GLU A 136 -33.88 -21.21 42.36
N GLU A 137 -33.27 -20.16 41.83
CA GLU A 137 -31.87 -20.17 41.41
C GLU A 137 -31.18 -18.85 41.80
N ASP A 138 -29.90 -18.96 42.14
CA ASP A 138 -29.03 -17.81 42.36
C ASP A 138 -28.73 -17.13 41.02
N ASN A 139 -28.82 -15.82 41.00
CA ASN A 139 -28.59 -14.98 39.84
C ASN A 139 -27.39 -14.04 40.09
N PRO A 140 -26.46 -13.87 39.12
CA PRO A 140 -25.31 -12.99 39.29
C PRO A 140 -25.71 -11.56 39.67
N THR A 141 -24.95 -10.93 40.57
CA THR A 141 -25.26 -9.59 41.12
C THR A 141 -25.44 -8.53 40.04
N GLU A 142 -24.57 -8.50 39.03
CA GLU A 142 -24.65 -7.54 37.90
C GLU A 142 -25.95 -7.71 37.10
N GLU A 143 -26.38 -8.95 36.91
CA GLU A 143 -27.63 -9.27 36.23
C GLU A 143 -28.83 -8.87 37.10
N SER A 144 -28.80 -9.17 38.40
CA SER A 144 -29.86 -8.77 39.32
C SER A 144 -30.11 -7.27 39.36
N GLU A 145 -29.07 -6.43 39.33
CA GLU A 145 -29.24 -4.98 39.23
C GLU A 145 -29.92 -4.56 37.91
N ARG A 146 -29.58 -5.22 36.80
CA ARG A 146 -30.19 -4.97 35.49
C ARG A 146 -31.66 -5.38 35.48
N LEU A 147 -31.97 -6.54 36.05
CA LEU A 147 -33.34 -7.04 36.19
C LEU A 147 -34.17 -6.12 37.08
N ALA A 148 -33.62 -5.66 38.19
CA ALA A 148 -34.28 -4.69 39.07
C ALA A 148 -34.59 -3.38 38.33
N ARG A 149 -33.66 -2.88 37.50
CA ARG A 149 -33.91 -1.72 36.63
C ARG A 149 -34.96 -2.01 35.56
N ALA A 150 -34.95 -3.18 34.93
CA ALA A 150 -35.93 -3.56 33.92
C ALA A 150 -37.35 -3.66 34.52
N ALA A 151 -37.46 -4.25 35.71
CA ALA A 151 -38.72 -4.31 36.46
C ALA A 151 -39.20 -2.92 36.88
N ALA A 152 -38.30 -2.05 37.37
CA ALA A 152 -38.65 -0.70 37.82
C ALA A 152 -39.02 0.25 36.67
N THR A 153 -38.28 0.20 35.56
CA THR A 153 -38.51 1.03 34.37
C THR A 153 -39.58 0.46 33.45
N GLY A 154 -39.90 -0.82 33.62
CA GLY A 154 -40.82 -1.54 32.75
C GLY A 154 -40.36 -1.59 31.28
N SER A 155 -39.05 -1.52 31.05
CA SER A 155 -38.44 -1.54 29.72
C SER A 155 -37.78 -2.88 29.43
N ILE A 156 -37.74 -3.26 28.16
CA ILE A 156 -36.98 -4.43 27.72
C ILE A 156 -35.49 -4.17 27.98
N SER A 157 -34.78 -5.18 28.46
CA SER A 157 -33.36 -5.08 28.74
C SER A 157 -32.60 -6.25 28.12
N ILE A 158 -31.43 -6.00 27.55
CA ILE A 158 -30.56 -7.03 26.95
C ILE A 158 -29.24 -7.03 27.70
N SER A 159 -28.73 -8.21 28.08
CA SER A 159 -27.42 -8.34 28.72
C SER A 159 -26.27 -8.39 27.69
N PRO A 160 -25.05 -8.06 28.12
CA PRO A 160 -23.86 -8.60 27.48
C PRO A 160 -23.78 -10.13 27.69
N ILE A 161 -22.88 -10.80 26.96
CA ILE A 161 -22.62 -12.22 27.17
C ILE A 161 -22.05 -12.42 28.58
N GLN A 162 -22.70 -13.26 29.39
CA GLN A 162 -22.34 -13.53 30.78
C GLN A 162 -22.28 -15.02 31.06
N GLN A 163 -21.49 -15.42 32.04
CA GLN A 163 -21.35 -16.81 32.48
C GLN A 163 -22.37 -17.11 33.60
N PHE A 164 -23.11 -18.20 33.43
CA PHE A 164 -23.99 -18.78 34.42
C PHE A 164 -23.46 -20.16 34.82
N ASP A 165 -23.65 -20.53 36.08
CA ASP A 165 -23.06 -21.77 36.63
C ASP A 165 -23.65 -23.02 35.96
N ASN A 166 -24.97 -23.09 35.84
CA ASN A 166 -25.67 -24.24 35.27
C ASN A 166 -25.89 -24.15 33.76
N TRP A 167 -25.84 -22.94 33.20
CA TRP A 167 -26.29 -22.68 31.82
C TRP A 167 -25.19 -22.27 30.85
N GLY A 168 -23.96 -22.09 31.35
CA GLY A 168 -22.82 -21.66 30.55
C GLY A 168 -22.90 -20.18 30.17
N LYS A 169 -22.30 -19.80 29.03
CA LYS A 169 -22.31 -18.41 28.59
C LYS A 169 -23.58 -18.08 27.83
N LEU A 170 -24.37 -17.17 28.37
CA LEU A 170 -25.65 -16.75 27.81
C LEU A 170 -25.66 -15.28 27.46
N LYS A 171 -26.48 -14.95 26.47
CA LYS A 171 -26.97 -13.59 26.24
C LYS A 171 -28.49 -13.60 26.35
N ILE A 172 -29.01 -12.68 27.15
CA ILE A 172 -30.35 -12.75 27.73
C ILE A 172 -31.09 -11.45 27.42
N ALA A 173 -32.31 -11.55 26.90
CA ALA A 173 -33.25 -10.43 26.87
C ALA A 173 -34.38 -10.67 27.86
N ASN A 174 -34.71 -9.64 28.62
CA ASN A 174 -35.76 -9.67 29.62
C ASN A 174 -36.80 -8.61 29.31
N ALA A 175 -38.07 -9.02 29.26
CA ALA A 175 -39.21 -8.14 29.06
C ALA A 175 -40.20 -8.25 30.23
N PRO A 176 -40.75 -7.13 30.73
CA PRO A 176 -41.62 -7.14 31.90
C PRO A 176 -43.03 -7.62 31.56
N ILE A 177 -43.51 -8.59 32.35
CA ILE A 177 -44.89 -9.06 32.35
C ILE A 177 -45.72 -8.05 33.13
N ARG A 178 -46.80 -7.56 32.52
CA ARG A 178 -47.67 -6.55 33.11
C ARG A 178 -49.06 -7.09 33.34
N THR A 179 -49.65 -6.70 34.46
CA THR A 179 -51.10 -6.82 34.71
C THR A 179 -51.86 -5.74 33.94
N GLU A 180 -53.18 -5.88 33.90
CA GLU A 180 -54.09 -4.95 33.22
C GLU A 180 -54.02 -3.52 33.79
N ASP A 181 -53.63 -3.36 35.06
CA ASP A 181 -53.38 -2.07 35.73
C ASP A 181 -51.95 -1.52 35.51
N GLY A 182 -51.12 -2.22 34.73
CA GLY A 182 -49.77 -1.78 34.34
C GLY A 182 -48.65 -2.12 35.33
N ARG A 183 -48.96 -2.78 36.44
CA ARG A 183 -47.98 -3.26 37.43
C ARG A 183 -47.17 -4.41 36.86
N VAL A 184 -45.87 -4.44 37.15
CA VAL A 184 -44.97 -5.52 36.72
C VAL A 184 -45.06 -6.67 37.71
N THR A 185 -45.44 -7.86 37.25
CA THR A 185 -45.60 -9.07 38.09
C THR A 185 -44.47 -10.06 37.93
N GLY A 186 -43.70 -9.95 36.83
CA GLY A 186 -42.57 -10.82 36.54
C GLY A 186 -41.85 -10.39 35.28
N LEU A 187 -40.93 -11.22 34.83
CA LEU A 187 -40.14 -11.01 33.62
C LEU A 187 -40.24 -12.25 32.72
N VAL A 188 -40.23 -12.03 31.41
CA VAL A 188 -39.98 -13.07 30.41
C VAL A 188 -38.51 -13.00 30.02
N GLY A 189 -37.80 -14.11 30.16
CA GLY A 189 -36.43 -14.31 29.69
C GLY A 189 -36.41 -15.03 28.35
N ALA A 190 -35.56 -14.57 27.44
CA ALA A 190 -35.24 -15.24 26.19
C ALA A 190 -33.72 -15.24 26.02
N ASP A 191 -33.14 -16.44 25.85
CA ASP A 191 -31.70 -16.64 25.98
C ASP A 191 -31.12 -17.36 24.79
N VAL A 192 -29.88 -17.03 24.46
CA VAL A 192 -29.07 -17.80 23.51
C VAL A 192 -27.71 -18.13 24.12
N ASN A 193 -27.33 -19.40 24.01
CA ASN A 193 -26.00 -19.85 24.42
C ASN A 193 -24.95 -19.39 23.41
N ILE A 194 -23.78 -18.97 23.91
CA ILE A 194 -22.66 -18.56 23.06
C ILE A 194 -22.26 -19.66 22.08
N SER A 195 -22.42 -20.94 22.43
CA SER A 195 -22.08 -22.05 21.54
C SER A 195 -22.90 -22.05 20.24
N VAL A 196 -24.14 -21.53 20.26
CA VAL A 196 -24.98 -21.33 19.08
C VAL A 196 -24.43 -20.18 18.23
N ILE A 197 -23.96 -19.11 18.89
CA ILE A 197 -23.24 -18.01 18.24
C ILE A 197 -21.93 -18.54 17.64
N ASP A 198 -21.17 -19.36 18.36
CA ASP A 198 -19.89 -19.94 17.97
C ASP A 198 -20.01 -20.88 16.76
N LYS A 199 -21.09 -21.67 16.69
CA LYS A 199 -21.38 -22.48 15.50
C LYS A 199 -21.60 -21.62 14.27
N LYS A 200 -22.33 -20.51 14.40
CA LYS A 200 -22.56 -19.56 13.30
C LYS A 200 -21.29 -18.77 12.95
N THR A 201 -20.48 -18.40 13.94
CA THR A 201 -19.19 -17.74 13.69
C THR A 201 -18.17 -18.70 13.07
N ARG A 202 -18.25 -20.01 13.31
CA ARG A 202 -17.39 -21.00 12.61
C ARG A 202 -17.68 -21.06 11.11
N VAL A 203 -18.95 -20.95 10.69
CA VAL A 203 -19.31 -20.85 9.27
C VAL A 203 -18.78 -19.54 8.69
N ALA A 204 -18.95 -18.43 9.40
CA ALA A 204 -18.37 -17.14 9.00
C ALA A 204 -16.84 -17.20 8.90
N PHE A 205 -16.18 -17.88 9.83
CA PHE A 205 -14.73 -18.10 9.80
C PHE A 205 -14.31 -18.90 8.56
N LEU A 206 -15.03 -19.97 8.21
CA LEU A 206 -14.77 -20.73 6.98
C LEU A 206 -14.97 -19.89 5.72
N GLN A 207 -15.96 -18.99 5.71
CA GLN A 207 -16.16 -18.05 4.59
C GLN A 207 -15.01 -17.05 4.48
N VAL A 208 -14.56 -16.47 5.60
CA VAL A 208 -13.39 -15.57 5.64
C VAL A 208 -12.13 -16.30 5.21
N LEU A 209 -11.93 -17.54 5.67
CA LEU A 209 -10.81 -18.39 5.26
C LEU A 209 -10.85 -18.68 3.75
N GLY A 210 -12.02 -19.04 3.22
CA GLY A 210 -12.23 -19.25 1.79
C GLY A 210 -11.94 -18.01 0.96
N ALA A 211 -12.46 -16.85 1.38
CA ALA A 211 -12.17 -15.56 0.75
C ALA A 211 -10.67 -15.20 0.80
N GLY A 212 -10.00 -15.53 1.91
CA GLY A 212 -8.56 -15.39 2.07
C GLY A 212 -7.77 -16.24 1.08
N ILE A 213 -8.14 -17.52 0.92
CA ILE A 213 -7.51 -18.43 -0.05
C ILE A 213 -7.71 -17.91 -1.48
N VAL A 214 -8.93 -17.49 -1.84
CA VAL A 214 -9.22 -16.91 -3.17
C VAL A 214 -8.39 -15.65 -3.42
N SER A 215 -8.26 -14.79 -2.40
CA SER A 215 -7.45 -13.56 -2.49
C SER A 215 -5.97 -13.88 -2.70
N LEU A 216 -5.43 -14.89 -2.00
CA LEU A 216 -4.05 -15.34 -2.17
C LEU A 216 -3.80 -15.95 -3.56
N LEU A 217 -4.74 -16.75 -4.06
CA LEU A 217 -4.65 -17.30 -5.42
C LEU A 217 -4.69 -16.19 -6.48
N PHE A 218 -5.56 -15.21 -6.30
CA PHE A 218 -5.65 -14.05 -7.19
C PHE A 218 -4.36 -13.21 -7.14
N ALA A 219 -3.81 -12.98 -5.95
CA ALA A 219 -2.53 -12.32 -5.75
C ALA A 219 -1.37 -13.04 -6.45
N ALA A 220 -1.29 -14.36 -6.30
CA ALA A 220 -0.27 -15.18 -6.96
C ALA A 220 -0.42 -15.15 -8.49
N LEU A 221 -1.66 -15.26 -8.99
CA LEU A 221 -1.96 -15.19 -10.41
C LEU A 221 -1.62 -13.81 -11.01
N MET A 222 -1.96 -12.73 -10.30
CA MET A 222 -1.65 -11.36 -10.72
C MET A 222 -0.14 -11.11 -10.75
N THR A 223 0.58 -11.57 -9.72
CA THR A 223 2.04 -11.46 -9.66
C THR A 223 2.70 -12.22 -10.81
N TRP A 224 2.25 -13.45 -11.09
CA TRP A 224 2.71 -14.24 -12.24
C TRP A 224 2.41 -13.56 -13.58
N TYR A 225 1.21 -12.97 -13.72
CA TYR A 225 0.80 -12.25 -14.91
C TYR A 225 1.68 -11.03 -15.16
N LEU A 226 1.89 -10.18 -14.14
CA LEU A 226 2.72 -8.97 -14.24
C LEU A 226 4.20 -9.32 -14.49
N ALA A 227 4.72 -10.36 -13.84
CA ALA A 227 6.08 -10.83 -14.08
C ALA A 227 6.29 -11.22 -15.55
N ARG A 228 5.35 -11.99 -16.13
CA ARG A 228 5.43 -12.39 -17.55
C ARG A 228 5.19 -11.25 -18.53
N ARG A 229 4.32 -10.31 -18.19
CA ARG A 229 3.89 -9.23 -19.09
C ARG A 229 4.79 -8.00 -19.09
N ILE A 230 5.52 -7.76 -18.00
CA ILE A 230 6.31 -6.54 -17.82
C ILE A 230 7.76 -6.90 -17.45
N ALA A 231 7.98 -7.60 -16.34
CA ALA A 231 9.33 -7.83 -15.81
C ALA A 231 10.23 -8.60 -16.80
N VAL A 232 9.73 -9.69 -17.38
CA VAL A 232 10.51 -10.51 -18.33
C VAL A 232 10.87 -9.74 -19.61
N PRO A 233 9.94 -9.09 -20.34
CA PRO A 233 10.30 -8.27 -21.50
C PRO A 233 11.27 -7.12 -21.17
N LEU A 234 11.14 -6.51 -19.99
CA LEU A 234 12.02 -5.43 -19.54
C LEU A 234 13.45 -5.93 -19.29
N GLU A 235 13.61 -7.11 -18.67
CA GLU A 235 14.93 -7.75 -18.52
C GLU A 235 15.58 -8.05 -19.87
N ARG A 236 14.78 -8.50 -20.87
CA ARG A 236 15.28 -8.73 -22.23
C ARG A 236 15.72 -7.44 -22.91
N LEU A 237 14.91 -6.38 -22.84
CA LEU A 237 15.26 -5.07 -23.39
C LEU A 237 16.53 -4.50 -22.74
N LYS A 238 16.65 -4.62 -21.41
CA LYS A 238 17.87 -4.24 -20.69
C LYS A 238 19.09 -5.00 -21.21
N ALA A 239 18.96 -6.31 -21.41
CA ALA A 239 20.05 -7.13 -21.94
C ALA A 239 20.44 -6.72 -23.37
N SER A 240 19.47 -6.45 -24.25
CA SER A 240 19.73 -5.96 -25.61
C SER A 240 20.42 -4.59 -25.61
N ALA A 241 19.98 -3.67 -24.74
CA ALA A 241 20.58 -2.34 -24.62
C ALA A 241 22.05 -2.41 -24.19
N LEU A 242 22.37 -3.24 -23.20
CA LEU A 242 23.75 -3.45 -22.74
C LEU A 242 24.65 -4.03 -23.84
N ARG A 243 24.10 -4.90 -24.71
CA ARG A 243 24.84 -5.47 -25.84
C ARG A 243 25.10 -4.47 -26.97
N ILE A 244 24.11 -3.62 -27.27
CA ILE A 244 24.27 -2.51 -28.21
C ILE A 244 25.33 -1.54 -27.67
N GLY A 245 25.29 -1.20 -26.39
CA GLY A 245 26.33 -0.40 -25.74
C GLY A 245 27.72 -1.04 -25.76
N GLY A 246 27.79 -2.38 -25.74
CA GLY A 246 29.03 -3.15 -25.91
C GLY A 246 29.49 -3.37 -27.35
N GLY A 247 28.89 -2.70 -28.35
CA GLY A 247 29.31 -2.75 -29.76
C GLY A 247 28.69 -3.88 -30.60
N GLN A 248 27.71 -4.62 -30.08
CA GLN A 248 27.06 -5.73 -30.79
C GLN A 248 25.74 -5.28 -31.46
N PHE A 249 25.82 -4.68 -32.65
CA PHE A 249 24.68 -4.08 -33.37
C PHE A 249 23.92 -5.05 -34.31
N GLY A 250 24.11 -6.35 -34.15
CA GLY A 250 23.74 -7.36 -35.16
C GLY A 250 22.40 -8.07 -34.96
N GLU A 251 21.79 -7.95 -33.78
CA GLU A 251 20.63 -8.77 -33.41
C GLU A 251 19.34 -7.97 -33.33
N THR A 252 18.28 -8.54 -33.91
CA THR A 252 16.92 -8.03 -33.87
C THR A 252 16.28 -8.31 -32.51
N ILE A 253 15.59 -7.31 -31.95
CA ILE A 253 14.86 -7.46 -30.70
C ILE A 253 13.56 -8.23 -31.00
N GLU A 254 13.29 -9.32 -30.26
CA GLU A 254 12.03 -10.07 -30.44
C GLU A 254 10.81 -9.18 -30.22
N ALA A 255 9.80 -9.32 -31.08
CA ALA A 255 8.58 -8.52 -31.02
C ALA A 255 7.88 -8.61 -29.65
N ILE A 256 7.68 -7.45 -29.01
CA ILE A 256 7.02 -7.33 -27.71
C ILE A 256 5.56 -6.95 -27.90
N LYS A 257 4.64 -7.71 -27.29
CA LYS A 257 3.20 -7.50 -27.46
C LYS A 257 2.63 -6.23 -26.81
N GLN A 258 3.31 -5.68 -25.80
CA GLN A 258 2.81 -4.51 -25.05
C GLN A 258 3.21 -3.24 -25.81
N PRO A 259 2.28 -2.31 -26.11
CA PRO A 259 2.54 -1.19 -27.00
C PRO A 259 3.65 -0.26 -26.48
N GLU A 260 3.68 0.03 -25.18
CA GLU A 260 4.70 0.90 -24.58
C GLU A 260 6.09 0.26 -24.62
N LEU A 261 6.18 -1.04 -24.35
CA LEU A 261 7.45 -1.78 -24.41
C LEU A 261 7.88 -2.07 -25.84
N SER A 262 6.94 -2.20 -26.79
CA SER A 262 7.22 -2.30 -28.22
C SER A 262 7.81 -0.99 -28.73
N ALA A 263 7.22 0.15 -28.40
CA ALA A 263 7.75 1.46 -28.77
C ALA A 263 9.19 1.65 -28.24
N LEU A 264 9.48 1.15 -27.03
CA LEU A 264 10.84 1.14 -26.48
C LEU A 264 11.78 0.19 -27.23
N ALA A 265 11.30 -0.99 -27.64
CA ALA A 265 12.06 -1.94 -28.45
C ALA A 265 12.43 -1.32 -29.81
N ASP A 266 11.46 -0.70 -30.48
CA ASP A 266 11.63 -0.08 -31.80
C ASP A 266 12.62 1.09 -31.74
N ALA A 267 12.54 1.91 -30.69
CA ALA A 267 13.50 2.99 -30.44
C ALA A 267 14.93 2.45 -30.22
N LEU A 268 15.06 1.37 -29.44
CA LEU A 268 16.36 0.74 -29.17
C LEU A 268 16.95 0.08 -30.43
N GLU A 269 16.12 -0.51 -31.28
CA GLU A 269 16.53 -1.07 -32.56
C GLU A 269 17.00 0.03 -33.54
N THR A 270 16.26 1.14 -33.62
CA THR A 270 16.63 2.31 -34.44
C THR A 270 17.99 2.87 -34.02
N LEU A 271 18.25 2.94 -32.71
CA LEU A 271 19.55 3.34 -32.16
C LEU A 271 20.66 2.37 -32.60
N GLY A 272 20.44 1.06 -32.46
CA GLY A 272 21.40 0.03 -32.87
C GLY A 272 21.74 0.11 -34.37
N GLN A 273 20.75 0.32 -35.24
CA GLN A 273 20.94 0.48 -36.69
C GLN A 273 21.71 1.75 -37.04
N THR A 274 21.43 2.86 -36.34
CA THR A 274 22.15 4.13 -36.51
C THR A 274 23.63 3.98 -36.16
N LEU A 275 23.93 3.34 -35.02
CA LEU A 275 25.31 3.08 -34.59
C LEU A 275 26.04 2.11 -35.53
N ARG A 276 25.34 1.13 -36.11
CA ARG A 276 25.91 0.20 -37.10
C ARG A 276 26.29 0.87 -38.42
N THR A 277 25.49 1.84 -38.86
CA THR A 277 25.69 2.53 -40.15
C THR A 277 26.60 3.75 -40.03
N ALA A 278 26.80 4.30 -38.83
CA ALA A 278 27.71 5.40 -38.57
C ALA A 278 29.11 5.24 -39.21
N PRO A 279 29.84 4.11 -39.05
CA PRO A 279 31.16 3.95 -39.67
C PRO A 279 31.11 3.85 -41.20
N ALA A 280 30.00 3.36 -41.79
CA ALA A 280 29.83 3.24 -43.23
C ALA A 280 29.40 4.55 -43.91
N ARG A 281 28.77 5.48 -43.16
CA ARG A 281 28.42 6.82 -43.65
C ARG A 281 29.65 7.73 -43.67
N VAL A 282 30.53 7.63 -42.67
CA VAL A 282 31.80 8.35 -42.66
C VAL A 282 32.69 7.95 -43.85
N SER A 283 32.69 6.69 -44.27
CA SER A 283 33.46 6.25 -45.44
C SER A 283 32.78 6.56 -46.79
N ALA A 284 31.45 6.66 -46.84
CA ALA A 284 30.71 7.05 -48.03
C ALA A 284 30.83 8.57 -48.29
N ASP A 285 30.68 9.40 -47.25
CA ASP A 285 30.86 10.85 -47.34
C ASP A 285 32.31 11.20 -47.69
N ALA A 286 33.29 10.42 -47.21
CA ALA A 286 34.70 10.58 -47.59
C ALA A 286 34.96 10.29 -49.09
N HIS A 287 34.16 9.43 -49.74
CA HIS A 287 34.29 9.15 -51.17
C HIS A 287 33.55 10.16 -52.06
N GLU A 288 32.46 10.75 -51.58
CA GLU A 288 31.74 11.83 -52.28
C GLU A 288 32.53 13.14 -52.23
N VAL A 289 33.13 13.47 -51.08
CA VAL A 289 34.04 14.62 -50.93
C VAL A 289 35.32 14.44 -51.76
N ALA A 290 35.81 13.21 -51.96
CA ALA A 290 36.96 12.95 -52.82
C ALA A 290 36.66 13.17 -54.33
N GLY A 291 35.40 13.04 -54.77
CA GLY A 291 35.01 13.27 -56.16
C GLY A 291 34.82 14.74 -56.52
N GLU A 292 34.47 15.60 -55.55
CA GLU A 292 34.22 17.02 -55.78
C GLU A 292 35.49 17.90 -55.70
N VAL A 293 36.59 17.34 -55.16
CA VAL A 293 37.88 18.02 -54.96
C VAL A 293 38.78 18.00 -56.22
N GLU A 294 38.48 17.24 -57.27
CA GLU A 294 39.30 17.21 -58.49
C GLU A 294 39.18 18.45 -59.42
N SER A 295 38.23 19.36 -59.17
CA SER A 295 38.03 20.55 -60.03
C SER A 295 38.59 21.88 -59.49
N HIS A 296 39.08 21.92 -58.26
CA HIS A 296 39.63 23.14 -57.66
C HIS A 296 40.98 22.89 -56.97
N THR A 297 42.04 22.78 -57.78
CA THR A 297 43.42 22.86 -57.32
C THR A 297 43.93 24.30 -57.42
N SER A 298 44.14 24.96 -56.28
CA SER A 298 45.42 25.61 -55.91
C SER A 298 45.25 26.51 -54.69
N ALA A 299 46.16 26.33 -53.72
CA ALA A 299 46.37 27.16 -52.51
C ALA A 299 45.43 26.90 -51.33
N SER A 300 45.74 25.88 -50.55
CA SER A 300 46.41 26.03 -49.26
C SER A 300 46.40 24.69 -48.53
N ASP A 301 47.54 24.01 -48.60
CA ASP A 301 47.89 22.93 -47.70
C ASP A 301 47.96 23.48 -46.27
N ASP A 302 47.32 22.76 -45.35
CA ASP A 302 47.43 22.79 -43.87
C ASP A 302 46.04 22.91 -43.20
N PHE A 303 45.28 21.82 -43.09
CA PHE A 303 44.37 21.64 -41.94
C PHE A 303 43.69 20.26 -41.75
N LEU A 304 44.17 19.15 -42.33
CA LEU A 304 43.52 17.84 -42.12
C LEU A 304 44.49 16.72 -41.76
N ALA A 305 45.10 16.86 -40.58
CA ALA A 305 45.67 15.75 -39.85
C ALA A 305 45.36 15.91 -38.36
N GLU A 306 44.14 15.55 -37.93
CA GLU A 306 43.85 15.17 -36.52
C GLU A 306 42.41 14.64 -36.40
N TYR A 307 42.13 13.42 -36.86
CA TYR A 307 40.87 12.70 -36.55
C TYR A 307 41.20 11.30 -36.05
N ALA A 308 41.76 11.26 -34.84
CA ALA A 308 41.69 10.14 -33.87
C ALA A 308 42.59 10.43 -32.67
N GLU A 309 42.37 11.52 -31.92
CA GLU A 309 43.15 11.71 -30.69
C GLU A 309 42.49 11.05 -29.48
N HIS A 310 43.31 10.20 -28.85
CA HIS A 310 43.20 9.74 -27.48
C HIS A 310 43.06 10.97 -26.54
N PRO A 311 42.57 10.84 -25.29
CA PRO A 311 42.45 11.99 -24.39
C PRO A 311 43.74 12.82 -24.41
N SER A 312 43.66 14.07 -24.92
CA SER A 312 44.87 14.83 -25.17
C SER A 312 45.58 15.11 -23.85
N SER A 313 46.90 14.90 -23.79
CA SER A 313 47.72 15.20 -22.60
C SER A 313 47.52 16.66 -22.14
N GLU A 314 47.16 17.54 -23.08
CA GLU A 314 46.79 18.94 -22.86
C GLU A 314 45.51 19.09 -22.03
N SER A 315 44.43 18.38 -22.36
CA SER A 315 43.17 18.40 -21.58
C SER A 315 43.38 17.92 -20.15
N LEU A 316 44.19 16.86 -19.95
CA LEU A 316 44.53 16.36 -18.62
C LEU A 316 45.33 17.39 -17.80
N LEU A 317 46.27 18.10 -18.44
CA LEU A 317 47.06 19.14 -17.78
C LEU A 317 46.17 20.31 -17.34
N LEU A 318 45.24 20.75 -18.19
CA LEU A 318 44.31 21.84 -17.90
C LEU A 318 43.35 21.49 -16.77
N LEU A 319 42.78 20.29 -16.80
CA LEU A 319 41.91 19.82 -15.72
C LEU A 319 42.67 19.77 -14.38
N ARG A 320 43.92 19.29 -14.35
CA ARG A 320 44.72 19.28 -13.10
C ARG A 320 45.00 20.66 -12.52
N GLN A 321 45.01 21.72 -13.34
CA GLN A 321 45.28 23.08 -12.88
C GLN A 321 44.06 23.75 -12.24
N ASN A 322 42.85 23.25 -12.51
CA ASN A 322 41.63 23.79 -11.93
C ASN A 322 41.35 23.18 -10.53
N PRO A 323 41.02 23.99 -9.51
CA PRO A 323 40.75 23.51 -8.15
C PRO A 323 39.68 22.42 -8.05
N LEU A 324 38.61 22.50 -8.86
CA LEU A 324 37.50 21.55 -8.84
C LEU A 324 37.87 20.16 -9.35
N PHE A 325 38.82 20.06 -10.27
CA PHE A 325 39.23 18.79 -10.87
C PHE A 325 40.50 18.21 -10.22
N ARG A 326 41.21 18.99 -9.39
CA ARG A 326 42.42 18.54 -8.66
C ARG A 326 42.12 17.43 -7.64
N ILE A 327 40.88 17.33 -7.17
CA ILE A 327 40.44 16.29 -6.22
C ILE A 327 40.19 14.93 -6.89
N LEU A 328 40.19 14.86 -8.22
CA LEU A 328 39.94 13.64 -8.97
C LEU A 328 41.19 12.76 -9.06
N THR A 329 40.98 11.44 -9.10
CA THR A 329 42.02 10.46 -9.39
C THR A 329 42.42 10.50 -10.87
N ASP A 330 43.59 9.95 -11.22
CA ASP A 330 44.08 9.93 -12.62
C ASP A 330 43.14 9.20 -13.58
N ALA A 331 42.40 8.20 -13.10
CA ALA A 331 41.42 7.47 -13.88
C ALA A 331 40.15 8.32 -14.12
N GLU A 332 39.65 9.01 -13.09
CA GLU A 332 38.50 9.92 -13.21
C GLU A 332 38.83 11.11 -14.12
N LEU A 333 40.04 11.66 -13.99
CA LEU A 333 40.52 12.75 -14.85
C LEU A 333 40.59 12.33 -16.33
N ALA A 334 40.96 11.07 -16.61
CA ALA A 334 40.97 10.51 -17.96
C ALA A 334 39.56 10.41 -18.56
N VAL A 335 38.56 10.04 -17.76
CA VAL A 335 37.16 10.02 -18.18
C VAL A 335 36.68 11.44 -18.49
N VAL A 336 36.97 12.42 -17.63
CA VAL A 336 36.61 13.82 -17.86
C VAL A 336 37.29 14.36 -19.12
N ALA A 337 38.59 14.12 -19.29
CA ALA A 337 39.34 14.55 -20.47
C ALA A 337 38.80 13.93 -21.76
N GLN A 338 38.38 12.66 -21.74
CA GLN A 338 37.78 11.99 -22.89
C GLN A 338 36.40 12.56 -23.25
N ALA A 339 35.64 13.05 -22.27
CA ALA A 339 34.33 13.66 -22.48
C ALA A 339 34.40 15.18 -22.76
N SER A 340 35.61 15.75 -22.75
CA SER A 340 35.87 17.18 -22.97
C SER A 340 36.42 17.45 -24.36
N ARG A 341 36.24 18.66 -24.86
CA ARG A 341 36.78 19.10 -26.15
C ARG A 341 37.41 20.49 -26.06
N LEU A 342 38.63 20.65 -26.56
CA LEU A 342 39.25 21.96 -26.77
C LEU A 342 38.60 22.68 -27.96
N VAL A 343 38.24 23.94 -27.75
CA VAL A 343 37.57 24.80 -28.74
C VAL A 343 38.22 26.17 -28.72
N ASP A 344 38.60 26.65 -29.91
CA ASP A 344 39.16 27.97 -30.16
C ASP A 344 38.10 28.93 -30.69
N TYR A 345 37.82 29.99 -29.93
CA TYR A 345 36.90 31.06 -30.30
C TYR A 345 37.68 32.26 -30.83
N LYS A 346 37.28 32.74 -32.00
CA LYS A 346 37.83 33.96 -32.61
C LYS A 346 37.47 35.20 -31.77
N PRO A 347 38.25 36.29 -31.84
CA PRO A 347 37.91 37.54 -31.17
C PRO A 347 36.48 38.01 -31.47
N GLY A 348 35.70 38.30 -30.42
CA GLY A 348 34.32 38.75 -30.53
C GLY A 348 33.31 37.66 -30.95
N ALA A 349 33.69 36.38 -30.99
CA ALA A 349 32.79 35.29 -31.34
C ALA A 349 31.74 35.07 -30.24
N LEU A 350 30.47 34.98 -30.63
CA LEU A 350 29.36 34.61 -29.73
C LEU A 350 29.49 33.12 -29.35
N ILE A 351 29.58 32.87 -28.04
CA ILE A 351 29.71 31.53 -27.44
C ILE A 351 28.33 31.00 -27.06
N ALA A 352 27.49 31.82 -26.41
CA ALA A 352 26.09 31.51 -26.13
C ALA A 352 25.23 32.77 -26.08
N SER A 353 23.96 32.64 -26.47
CA SER A 353 23.01 33.76 -26.50
C SER A 353 22.20 33.87 -25.22
N ARG A 354 21.87 35.10 -24.84
CA ARG A 354 20.95 35.46 -23.76
C ARG A 354 19.60 34.75 -23.92
N GLY A 355 18.99 34.39 -22.80
CA GLY A 355 17.70 33.70 -22.75
C GLY A 355 17.75 32.22 -23.08
N ILE A 356 18.94 31.67 -23.43
CA ILE A 356 19.16 30.25 -23.67
C ILE A 356 19.90 29.67 -22.45
N SER A 357 19.40 28.56 -21.92
CA SER A 357 20.12 27.78 -20.90
C SER A 357 21.26 27.02 -21.60
N PRO A 358 22.53 27.28 -21.26
CA PRO A 358 23.66 26.65 -21.92
C PRO A 358 23.67 25.15 -21.59
N SER A 359 23.91 24.32 -22.60
CA SER A 359 24.04 22.87 -22.45
C SER A 359 25.51 22.45 -22.31
N PHE A 360 26.36 23.31 -21.78
CA PHE A 360 27.80 23.08 -21.65
C PHE A 360 28.39 23.85 -20.46
N ALA A 361 29.52 23.35 -19.95
CA ALA A 361 30.42 24.04 -19.04
C ALA A 361 31.75 24.34 -19.76
N LEU A 362 32.33 25.52 -19.50
CA LEU A 362 33.59 25.97 -20.12
C LEU A 362 34.66 26.23 -19.08
N LEU A 363 35.85 25.69 -19.31
CA LEU A 363 37.06 26.07 -18.61
C LEU A 363 37.95 26.88 -19.57
N VAL A 364 38.27 28.12 -19.24
CA VAL A 364 39.10 28.99 -20.09
C VAL A 364 40.58 28.66 -19.86
N GLU A 365 41.28 28.26 -20.91
CA GLU A 365 42.74 28.02 -20.89
C GLU A 365 43.49 29.33 -21.13
N SER A 366 43.12 30.05 -22.20
CA SER A 366 43.78 31.29 -22.59
C SER A 366 42.80 32.26 -23.25
N GLY A 367 43.10 33.56 -23.20
CA GLY A 367 42.16 34.62 -23.53
C GLY A 367 41.15 34.86 -22.41
N SER A 368 39.99 35.43 -22.75
CA SER A 368 38.91 35.64 -21.79
C SER A 368 37.54 35.58 -22.45
N VAL A 369 36.53 35.23 -21.66
CA VAL A 369 35.13 35.26 -22.06
C VAL A 369 34.47 36.41 -21.32
N GLU A 370 33.80 37.29 -22.06
CA GLU A 370 33.07 38.44 -21.55
C GLU A 370 31.56 38.15 -21.59
N GLY A 371 30.84 38.56 -20.54
CA GLY A 371 29.40 38.32 -20.42
C GLY A 371 28.94 38.20 -18.97
N ASP A 372 28.00 37.29 -18.72
CA ASP A 372 27.36 37.12 -17.42
C ASP A 372 28.26 36.39 -16.42
N MET A 373 29.12 37.14 -15.73
CA MET A 373 30.12 36.62 -14.80
C MET A 373 29.54 36.03 -13.51
N GLU A 374 28.23 36.15 -13.30
CA GLU A 374 27.50 35.54 -12.17
C GLU A 374 27.43 34.00 -12.28
N TYR A 375 27.71 33.44 -13.47
CA TYR A 375 27.75 32.00 -13.76
C TYR A 375 29.16 31.39 -13.77
N VAL A 376 30.17 32.11 -13.26
CA VAL A 376 31.54 31.61 -13.15
C VAL A 376 31.79 31.11 -11.72
N ARG A 377 31.86 29.78 -11.55
CA ARG A 377 32.30 29.16 -10.28
C ARG A 377 33.62 28.45 -10.46
N ASP A 378 34.58 28.76 -9.59
CA ASP A 378 35.92 28.16 -9.59
C ASP A 378 36.61 28.17 -10.97
N GLY A 379 36.37 29.22 -11.75
CA GLY A 379 36.92 29.38 -13.11
C GLY A 379 36.21 28.56 -14.19
N ILE A 380 35.09 27.90 -13.88
CA ILE A 380 34.23 27.21 -14.85
C ILE A 380 32.99 28.08 -15.11
N ILE A 381 32.78 28.41 -16.38
CA ILE A 381 31.64 29.21 -16.83
C ILE A 381 30.48 28.28 -17.17
N GLY A 382 29.29 28.56 -16.62
CA GLY A 382 28.03 27.92 -17.00
C GLY A 382 27.68 26.63 -16.25
N ILE A 383 28.50 26.19 -15.29
CA ILE A 383 28.25 24.94 -14.55
C ILE A 383 26.92 24.95 -13.76
N ASP A 384 26.60 26.08 -13.13
CA ASP A 384 25.32 26.26 -12.42
C ASP A 384 24.12 26.32 -13.37
N ALA A 385 24.28 27.01 -14.50
CA ALA A 385 23.20 27.13 -15.50
C ALA A 385 22.87 25.76 -16.11
N VAL A 386 23.87 24.88 -16.26
CA VAL A 386 23.66 23.48 -16.70
C VAL A 386 22.93 22.65 -15.63
N LEU A 387 23.27 22.84 -14.34
CA LEU A 387 22.70 22.07 -13.23
C LEU A 387 21.29 22.54 -12.82
N SER A 388 21.05 23.85 -12.82
CA SER A 388 19.80 24.50 -12.41
C SER A 388 18.86 24.81 -13.58
N GLU A 389 19.30 24.58 -14.82
CA GLU A 389 18.60 24.88 -16.08
C GLU A 389 18.22 26.37 -16.29
N GLU A 390 18.91 27.28 -15.60
CA GLU A 390 18.63 28.71 -15.69
C GLU A 390 19.13 29.32 -17.02
N PRO A 391 18.32 30.21 -17.65
CA PRO A 391 18.73 30.89 -18.89
C PRO A 391 19.74 32.01 -18.60
N LEU A 392 20.71 32.20 -19.50
CA LEU A 392 21.70 33.28 -19.39
C LEU A 392 21.02 34.67 -19.42
N ALA A 393 21.43 35.60 -18.54
CA ALA A 393 20.91 36.97 -18.57
C ALA A 393 21.58 37.81 -19.66
N ASN A 394 22.85 37.54 -20.00
CA ASN A 394 23.61 38.21 -21.05
C ASN A 394 24.26 37.23 -22.04
N ASP A 395 24.59 37.71 -23.23
CA ASP A 395 25.36 36.94 -24.21
C ASP A 395 26.77 36.64 -23.66
N LEU A 396 27.27 35.42 -23.90
CA LEU A 396 28.66 35.05 -23.64
C LEU A 396 29.46 35.21 -24.94
N VAL A 397 30.53 36.01 -24.90
CA VAL A 397 31.32 36.37 -26.09
C VAL A 397 32.81 36.22 -25.79
N ALA A 398 33.59 35.71 -26.73
CA ALA A 398 35.05 35.72 -26.62
C ALA A 398 35.59 37.15 -26.68
N SER A 399 36.55 37.48 -25.82
CA SER A 399 37.10 38.83 -25.73
C SER A 399 37.84 39.26 -27.00
N SER A 400 38.36 40.49 -26.99
CA SER A 400 39.13 41.05 -28.12
C SER A 400 40.41 40.28 -28.48
N GLU A 401 40.90 39.39 -27.61
CA GLU A 401 42.04 38.50 -27.87
C GLU A 401 41.62 37.09 -28.33
N GLY A 402 40.31 36.80 -28.36
CA GLY A 402 39.78 35.45 -28.54
C GLY A 402 39.75 34.66 -27.23
N ALA A 403 39.32 33.40 -27.29
CA ALA A 403 39.31 32.52 -26.12
C ALA A 403 39.54 31.06 -26.55
N ARG A 404 40.47 30.38 -25.88
CA ARG A 404 40.62 28.92 -26.00
C ARG A 404 40.05 28.27 -24.76
N CYS A 405 39.11 27.36 -24.95
CA CYS A 405 38.35 26.78 -23.85
C CYS A 405 38.26 25.27 -23.96
N LEU A 406 38.28 24.59 -22.82
CA LEU A 406 37.89 23.19 -22.68
C LEU A 406 36.39 23.14 -22.40
N LEU A 407 35.63 22.56 -23.33
CA LEU A 407 34.17 22.46 -23.30
C LEU A 407 33.73 21.07 -22.85
N ILE A 408 32.81 21.03 -21.88
CA ILE A 408 32.16 19.81 -21.39
C ILE A 408 30.66 19.94 -21.64
N GLN A 409 30.06 19.03 -22.43
CA GLN A 409 28.63 19.06 -22.71
C GLN A 409 27.79 18.55 -21.52
N LYS A 410 26.56 19.05 -21.37
CA LYS A 410 25.59 18.67 -20.32
C LYS A 410 25.41 17.15 -20.22
N GLU A 411 25.34 16.48 -21.37
CA GLU A 411 25.19 15.02 -21.48
C GLU A 411 26.36 14.26 -20.86
N HIS A 412 27.58 14.77 -21.03
CA HIS A 412 28.78 14.24 -20.40
C HIS A 412 28.91 14.67 -18.94
N LEU A 413 28.45 15.87 -18.58
CA LEU A 413 28.52 16.38 -17.21
C LEU A 413 27.75 15.49 -16.22
N PHE A 414 26.53 15.03 -16.56
CA PHE A 414 25.78 14.11 -15.69
C PHE A 414 26.42 12.74 -15.55
N THR A 415 27.05 12.26 -16.63
CA THR A 415 27.81 11.00 -16.64
C THR A 415 29.04 11.13 -15.74
N ILE A 416 29.79 12.22 -15.88
CA ILE A 416 30.95 12.53 -15.02
C ILE A 416 30.53 12.66 -13.55
N VAL A 417 29.43 13.35 -13.25
CA VAL A 417 28.89 13.48 -11.89
C VAL A 417 28.54 12.12 -11.27
N HIS A 418 28.01 11.18 -12.06
CA HIS A 418 27.68 9.83 -11.60
C HIS A 418 28.90 8.93 -11.44
N GLU A 419 29.88 9.03 -12.35
CA GLU A 419 31.07 8.19 -12.37
C GLU A 419 32.20 8.69 -11.46
N CYS A 420 32.18 9.97 -11.09
CA CYS A 420 33.19 10.63 -10.24
C CYS A 420 32.53 11.23 -8.97
N PRO A 421 32.23 10.42 -7.92
CA PRO A 421 31.60 10.89 -6.68
C PRO A 421 32.39 11.99 -5.96
N SER A 422 33.71 12.01 -6.17
CA SER A 422 34.63 13.03 -5.65
C SER A 422 34.30 14.43 -6.20
N MET A 423 33.84 14.52 -7.46
CA MET A 423 33.47 15.79 -8.10
C MET A 423 32.24 16.44 -7.46
N LEU A 424 31.24 15.63 -7.07
CA LEU A 424 30.06 16.10 -6.35
C LEU A 424 30.43 16.75 -5.02
N THR A 425 31.39 16.16 -4.31
CA THR A 425 31.86 16.69 -3.02
C THR A 425 32.52 18.05 -3.21
N GLY A 426 33.35 18.20 -4.26
CA GLY A 426 33.99 19.48 -4.60
C GLY A 426 33.00 20.58 -4.98
N LEU A 427 31.96 20.25 -5.76
CA LEU A 427 30.89 21.19 -6.12
C LEU A 427 30.07 21.64 -4.90
N ILE A 428 29.78 20.73 -3.96
CA ILE A 428 29.04 21.03 -2.73
C ILE A 428 29.89 21.88 -1.77
N GLU A 429 31.17 21.57 -1.60
CA GLU A 429 32.07 22.33 -0.74
C GLU A 429 32.30 23.76 -1.24
N SER A 430 32.43 23.95 -2.57
CA SER A 430 32.50 25.27 -3.21
C SER A 430 31.21 26.08 -2.99
N HIS A 431 30.04 25.46 -3.19
CA HIS A 431 28.73 26.11 -2.99
C HIS A 431 28.51 26.58 -1.53
N LEU A 432 29.02 25.83 -0.55
CA LEU A 432 28.93 26.18 0.87
C LEU A 432 29.95 27.24 1.31
N ALA A 433 31.05 27.42 0.58
CA ALA A 433 32.07 28.42 0.87
C ALA A 433 31.67 29.84 0.44
N GLU A 434 30.87 29.97 -0.62
CA GLU A 434 30.35 31.27 -1.11
C GLU A 434 29.11 31.76 -0.35
N ALA A 435 28.42 30.89 0.38
CA ALA A 435 27.26 31.23 1.23
C ALA A 435 27.65 31.81 2.61
N ARG A 436 28.95 32.02 2.88
CA ARG A 436 29.54 32.63 4.08
C ARG A 436 30.27 33.91 3.71
#